data_AF-A0AAW4GEL7-F1
#
_entry.id   AF-A0AAW4GEL7-F1
#
_cell.length_a   1.000
_cell.length_b   1.000
_cell.length_c   1.000
_cell.angle_alpha   90.00
_cell.angle_beta   90.00
_cell.angle_gamma   90.00
#
_symmetry.space_group_name_H-M   'P 1'
#
loop_
_entity.id
_entity.type
_entity.pdbx_description
1 polymer ?
#
loop_
_entity_poly.entity_id
_entity_poly.type
_entity_poly.pdbx_seq_one_letter_code
_entity_poly.pdbx_strand_id
1 'polypeptide(L)'
;MKLAWILWLSQLLPQPAADSLCLSTTVYLEARDQTLRGQQAVAEVALRRLDSGLWGDSMCQVVTARKQFAPTIVSPGTQLGNDAAWSEAMDVAFDAERNWALPAGERREIVPGASHFAALAIASPNWRNAYQVATIGDHTFYKVQNLKPRQS
;
A
#
# COMPACT_ATOMS: atom_id res chain seq x y z
N MET A 1 -10.79 -15.20 4.83
CA MET A 1 -11.03 -15.20 3.37
C MET A 1 -9.75 -15.55 2.60
N LYS A 2 -9.83 -16.23 1.43
CA LYS A 2 -8.64 -16.52 0.59
C LYS A 2 -8.29 -15.31 -0.28
N LEU A 3 -7.00 -15.02 -0.44
CA LEU A 3 -6.52 -13.93 -1.29
C LEU A 3 -7.06 -14.02 -2.73
N ALA A 4 -7.02 -15.20 -3.35
CA ALA A 4 -7.55 -15.39 -4.71
C ALA A 4 -9.04 -15.02 -4.82
N TRP A 5 -9.83 -15.28 -3.78
CA TRP A 5 -11.25 -14.91 -3.75
C TRP A 5 -11.44 -13.39 -3.67
N ILE A 6 -10.61 -12.71 -2.87
CA ILE A 6 -10.65 -11.26 -2.73
C ILE A 6 -10.27 -10.58 -4.06
N LEU A 7 -9.19 -11.04 -4.70
CA LEU A 7 -8.75 -10.50 -6.00
C LEU A 7 -9.72 -10.82 -7.14
N TRP A 8 -10.42 -11.95 -7.07
CA TRP A 8 -11.51 -12.23 -8.01
C TRP A 8 -12.70 -11.29 -7.77
N LEU A 9 -13.09 -11.11 -6.51
CA LEU A 9 -14.20 -10.21 -6.15
C LEU A 9 -13.94 -8.77 -6.58
N SER A 10 -12.69 -8.28 -6.44
CA SER A 10 -12.34 -6.92 -6.85
C SER A 10 -12.53 -6.66 -8.35
N GLN A 11 -12.54 -7.69 -9.20
CA GLN A 11 -12.81 -7.56 -10.64
C GLN A 11 -14.30 -7.33 -10.94
N LEU A 12 -15.19 -7.67 -10.00
CA LEU A 12 -16.64 -7.54 -10.13
C LEU A 12 -17.18 -6.27 -9.47
N LEU A 13 -16.39 -5.63 -8.61
CA LEU A 13 -16.78 -4.42 -7.90
C LEU A 13 -16.60 -3.17 -8.77
N PRO A 14 -17.51 -2.19 -8.68
CA PRO A 14 -17.29 -0.88 -9.29
C PRO A 14 -16.19 -0.11 -8.55
N GLN A 15 -15.62 0.90 -9.20
CA GLN A 15 -14.78 1.87 -8.52
C GLN A 15 -15.63 2.88 -7.73
N PRO A 16 -15.20 3.33 -6.54
CA PRO A 16 -13.90 3.07 -5.90
C PRO A 16 -13.85 1.79 -5.05
N ALA A 17 -14.94 1.02 -4.94
CA ALA A 17 -15.01 -0.13 -4.02
C ALA A 17 -13.96 -1.22 -4.33
N ALA A 18 -13.67 -1.46 -5.61
CA ALA A 18 -12.58 -2.36 -6.01
C ALA A 18 -11.22 -1.87 -5.50
N ASP A 19 -10.91 -0.58 -5.68
CA ASP A 19 -9.66 0.02 -5.26
C ASP A 19 -9.49 0.01 -3.73
N SER A 20 -10.54 0.33 -2.98
CA SER A 20 -10.50 0.25 -1.51
C SER A 20 -10.29 -1.19 -1.03
N LEU A 21 -10.90 -2.19 -1.68
CA LEU A 21 -10.67 -3.60 -1.35
C LEU A 21 -9.22 -4.01 -1.61
N CYS A 22 -8.64 -3.59 -2.73
CA CYS A 22 -7.25 -3.85 -3.08
C CYS A 22 -6.26 -3.16 -2.13
N LEU A 23 -6.53 -1.91 -1.73
CA LEU A 23 -5.72 -1.19 -0.76
C LEU A 23 -5.78 -1.86 0.62
N SER A 24 -6.98 -2.19 1.11
CA SER A 24 -7.19 -2.87 2.41
C SER A 24 -6.45 -4.21 2.45
N THR A 25 -6.54 -4.99 1.36
CA THR A 25 -5.82 -6.26 1.21
C THR A 25 -4.32 -6.08 1.30
N THR A 26 -3.81 -5.01 0.70
CA THR A 26 -2.39 -4.69 0.68
C THR A 26 -1.93 -4.28 2.07
N VAL A 27 -2.63 -3.36 2.74
CA VAL A 27 -2.33 -2.95 4.12
C VAL A 27 -2.33 -4.15 5.06
N TYR A 28 -3.32 -5.04 4.95
CA TYR A 28 -3.39 -6.25 5.75
C TYR A 28 -2.18 -7.18 5.54
N LEU A 29 -1.81 -7.43 4.28
CA LEU A 29 -0.73 -8.37 3.98
C LEU A 29 0.65 -7.80 4.27
N GLU A 30 0.83 -6.49 4.11
CA GLU A 30 2.11 -5.80 4.29
C GLU A 30 2.35 -5.37 5.74
N ALA A 31 1.29 -5.01 6.49
CA ALA A 31 1.46 -4.23 7.72
C ALA A 31 0.49 -4.56 8.87
N ARG A 32 -0.28 -5.66 8.82
CA ARG A 32 -1.24 -6.00 9.89
C ARG A 32 -0.66 -6.15 11.30
N ASP A 33 0.64 -6.38 11.41
CA ASP A 33 1.37 -6.48 12.68
C ASP A 33 2.12 -5.20 13.05
N GLN A 34 1.97 -4.15 12.24
CA GLN A 34 2.56 -2.84 12.47
C GLN A 34 1.62 -1.94 13.26
N THR A 35 2.19 -0.90 13.87
CA THR A 35 1.42 0.20 14.46
C THR A 35 0.49 0.84 13.42
N LEU A 36 -0.59 1.48 13.87
CA LEU A 36 -1.50 2.26 13.01
C LEU A 36 -0.72 3.21 12.07
N ARG A 37 0.30 3.89 12.59
CA ARG A 37 1.15 4.79 11.80
C ARG A 37 1.94 4.06 10.70
N GLY A 38 2.38 2.82 10.95
CA GLY A 38 3.05 1.98 9.98
C GLY A 38 2.11 1.51 8.87
N GLN A 39 0.89 1.11 9.22
CA GLN A 39 -0.16 0.76 8.25
C GLN A 39 -0.51 1.95 7.35
N GLN A 40 -0.70 3.13 7.94
CA GLN A 40 -0.92 4.39 7.19
C GLN A 40 0.24 4.71 6.25
N ALA A 41 1.49 4.49 6.66
CA ALA A 41 2.66 4.74 5.82
C ALA A 41 2.73 3.79 4.61
N VAL A 42 2.32 2.52 4.75
CA VAL A 42 2.22 1.59 3.61
C VAL A 42 1.11 2.01 2.66
N ALA A 43 -0.07 2.38 3.18
CA ALA A 43 -1.18 2.87 2.36
C ALA A 43 -0.77 4.13 1.57
N GLU A 44 -0.07 5.05 2.22
CA GLU A 44 0.47 6.26 1.59
C GLU A 44 1.43 5.95 0.43
N VAL A 45 2.33 4.96 0.58
CA VAL A 45 3.20 4.55 -0.53
C VAL A 45 2.39 4.00 -1.70
N ALA A 46 1.37 3.16 -1.46
CA ALA A 46 0.50 2.64 -2.52
C ALA A 46 -0.26 3.76 -3.25
N LEU A 47 -0.84 4.72 -2.51
CA LEU A 47 -1.56 5.87 -3.06
C LEU A 47 -0.64 6.81 -3.84
N ARG A 48 0.57 7.06 -3.36
CA ARG A 48 1.58 7.84 -4.10
C ARG A 48 2.00 7.14 -5.41
N ARG A 49 2.08 5.81 -5.40
CA ARG A 49 2.34 5.03 -6.62
C ARG A 49 1.17 5.13 -7.60
N LEU A 50 -0.08 5.11 -7.13
CA LEU A 50 -1.27 5.35 -7.98
C LEU A 50 -1.27 6.74 -8.61
N ASP A 51 -0.98 7.78 -7.84
CA ASP A 51 -0.89 9.17 -8.34
C ASP A 51 0.14 9.30 -9.45
N SER A 52 1.24 8.54 -9.37
CA SER A 52 2.31 8.57 -10.38
C SER A 52 1.93 7.93 -11.72
N GLY A 53 0.94 7.02 -11.74
CA GLY A 53 0.54 6.26 -12.93
C GLY A 53 1.55 5.23 -13.44
N LEU A 54 2.74 5.11 -12.83
CA LEU A 54 3.81 4.22 -13.32
C LEU A 54 3.44 2.73 -13.27
N TRP A 55 2.53 2.34 -12.38
CA TRP A 55 2.11 0.94 -12.17
C TRP A 55 0.66 0.66 -12.58
N GLY A 56 0.01 1.62 -13.23
CA GLY A 56 -1.38 1.51 -13.65
C GLY A 56 -2.24 2.69 -13.20
N ASP A 57 -3.48 2.66 -13.66
CA ASP A 57 -4.47 3.73 -13.49
C ASP A 57 -5.49 3.43 -12.39
N SER A 58 -5.41 2.26 -11.75
CA SER A 58 -6.24 1.88 -10.59
C SER A 58 -5.41 1.30 -9.45
N MET A 59 -5.92 1.39 -8.22
CA MET A 59 -5.21 0.86 -7.06
C MET A 59 -4.98 -0.65 -7.20
N CYS A 60 -5.96 -1.40 -7.70
CA CYS A 60 -5.78 -2.83 -7.95
C CYS A 60 -4.61 -3.11 -8.91
N GLN A 61 -4.44 -2.34 -10.00
CA GLN A 61 -3.29 -2.50 -10.90
C GLN A 61 -1.96 -2.21 -10.18
N VAL A 62 -1.91 -1.17 -9.34
CA VAL A 62 -0.71 -0.79 -8.57
C VAL A 62 -0.29 -1.89 -7.61
N VAL A 63 -1.22 -2.42 -6.81
CA VAL A 63 -0.89 -3.43 -5.79
C VAL A 63 -0.73 -4.83 -6.36
N THR A 64 -1.28 -5.08 -7.56
CA THR A 64 -1.07 -6.33 -8.30
C THR A 64 0.04 -6.22 -9.37
N ALA A 65 0.77 -5.11 -9.41
CA ALA A 65 1.94 -5.00 -10.25
C ALA A 65 3.02 -5.99 -9.78
N ARG A 66 3.69 -6.62 -10.75
CA ARG A 66 4.61 -7.74 -10.51
C ARG A 66 5.65 -7.41 -9.44
N LYS A 67 5.61 -8.16 -8.33
CA LYS A 67 6.57 -8.09 -7.21
C LYS A 67 6.66 -6.70 -6.56
N GLN A 68 5.60 -5.89 -6.66
CA GLN A 68 5.56 -4.57 -6.02
C GLN A 68 5.03 -4.62 -4.59
N PHE A 69 4.11 -5.54 -4.33
CA PHE A 69 3.45 -5.76 -3.05
C PHE A 69 3.12 -7.24 -2.83
N ALA A 70 2.83 -7.59 -1.58
CA ALA A 70 2.49 -8.91 -1.08
C ALA A 70 1.38 -9.63 -1.89
N PRO A 71 0.31 -8.98 -2.41
CA PRO A 71 -0.70 -9.66 -3.22
C PRO A 71 -0.15 -10.45 -4.42
N THR A 72 1.05 -10.13 -4.92
CA THR A 72 1.71 -10.84 -6.04
C THR A 72 2.90 -11.70 -5.63
N ILE A 73 3.23 -11.71 -4.33
CA ILE A 73 4.39 -12.41 -3.77
C ILE A 73 3.92 -13.63 -2.97
N VAL A 74 2.87 -13.49 -2.17
CA VAL A 74 2.33 -14.58 -1.37
C VAL A 74 1.48 -15.54 -2.20
N SER A 75 1.23 -16.74 -1.69
CA SER A 75 0.39 -17.73 -2.37
C SER A 75 -1.03 -17.19 -2.60
N PRO A 76 -1.66 -17.44 -3.76
CA PRO A 76 -3.09 -17.14 -3.95
C PRO A 76 -4.01 -17.82 -2.92
N GLY A 77 -3.54 -18.91 -2.31
CA GLY A 77 -4.23 -19.63 -1.23
C GLY A 77 -4.08 -19.01 0.17
N THR A 78 -3.33 -17.90 0.30
CA THR A 78 -3.10 -17.21 1.57
C THR A 78 -4.43 -16.83 2.21
N GLN A 79 -4.58 -17.19 3.49
CA GLN A 79 -5.79 -16.90 4.26
C GLN A 79 -5.62 -15.61 5.06
N LEU A 80 -6.52 -14.67 4.84
CA LEU A 80 -6.72 -13.49 5.68
C LEU A 80 -7.76 -13.89 6.72
N GLY A 81 -7.31 -14.37 7.88
CA GLY A 81 -8.15 -15.00 8.91
C GLY A 81 -8.21 -14.25 10.24
N ASN A 82 -7.50 -13.13 10.37
CA ASN A 82 -7.62 -12.26 11.54
C ASN A 82 -8.60 -11.13 11.21
N ASP A 83 -9.84 -11.24 11.69
CA ASP A 83 -10.93 -10.31 11.39
C ASP A 83 -10.71 -8.92 12.00
N ALA A 84 -10.09 -8.84 13.19
CA ALA A 84 -9.78 -7.56 13.83
C ALA A 84 -8.74 -6.78 13.02
N ALA A 85 -7.66 -7.43 12.62
CA ALA A 85 -6.64 -6.82 11.77
C ALA A 85 -7.17 -6.51 10.35
N TRP A 86 -8.14 -7.29 9.86
CA TRP A 86 -8.81 -7.01 8.59
C TRP A 86 -9.65 -5.73 8.69
N SER A 87 -10.43 -5.59 9.77
CA SER A 87 -11.20 -4.37 10.03
C SER A 87 -10.29 -3.14 10.15
N GLU A 88 -9.17 -3.25 10.89
CA GLU A 88 -8.21 -2.14 11.03
C GLU A 88 -7.58 -1.77 9.68
N ALA A 89 -7.18 -2.75 8.87
CA ALA A 89 -6.64 -2.50 7.55
C ALA A 89 -7.64 -1.82 6.61
N MET A 90 -8.93 -2.15 6.72
CA MET A 90 -10.01 -1.47 5.99
C MET A 90 -10.15 -0.01 6.45
N ASP A 91 -10.20 0.24 7.75
CA ASP A 91 -10.29 1.60 8.30
C ASP A 91 -9.10 2.45 7.85
N VAL A 92 -7.88 1.90 7.92
CA VAL A 92 -6.67 2.57 7.43
C VAL A 92 -6.75 2.90 5.95
N ALA A 93 -7.20 1.95 5.12
CA ALA A 93 -7.31 2.16 3.68
C ALA A 93 -8.31 3.29 3.35
N PHE A 94 -9.51 3.24 3.94
CA PHE A 94 -10.51 4.28 3.72
C PHE A 94 -10.06 5.65 4.24
N ASP A 95 -9.41 5.71 5.39
CA ASP A 95 -8.88 6.95 5.95
C ASP A 95 -7.78 7.55 5.07
N ALA A 96 -6.89 6.69 4.57
CA ALA A 96 -5.82 7.09 3.66
C ALA A 96 -6.37 7.60 2.33
N GLU A 97 -7.38 6.94 1.75
CA GLU A 97 -8.06 7.39 0.52
C GLU A 97 -8.74 8.75 0.73
N ARG A 98 -9.45 8.94 1.84
CA ARG A 98 -10.08 10.24 2.16
C ARG A 98 -9.04 11.35 2.33
N ASN A 99 -7.92 11.06 2.99
CA ASN A 99 -6.81 12.00 3.10
C ASN A 99 -6.17 12.29 1.73
N TRP A 100 -6.00 11.30 0.86
CA TRP A 100 -5.37 11.46 -0.45
C TRP A 100 -6.25 12.20 -1.46
N ALA A 101 -7.56 12.21 -1.25
CA ALA A 101 -8.51 13.02 -2.01
C ALA A 101 -8.36 14.54 -1.76
N LEU A 102 -7.66 14.94 -0.68
CA LEU A 102 -7.33 16.36 -0.45
C LEU A 102 -6.27 16.85 -1.45
N PRO A 103 -6.23 18.17 -1.73
CA PRO A 103 -5.14 18.78 -2.48
C PRO A 103 -3.78 18.45 -1.86
N ALA A 104 -2.73 18.29 -2.68
CA ALA A 104 -1.42 17.79 -2.22
C ALA A 104 -0.84 18.56 -1.02
N GLY A 105 -1.06 19.88 -0.93
CA GLY A 105 -0.59 20.70 0.21
C GLY A 105 -1.42 20.58 1.49
N GLU A 106 -2.57 19.91 1.44
CA GLU A 106 -3.49 19.72 2.58
C GLU A 106 -3.48 18.28 3.10
N ARG A 107 -2.86 17.35 2.37
CA ARG A 107 -2.71 15.95 2.79
C ARG A 107 -1.85 15.87 4.03
N ARG A 108 -2.25 15.05 5.00
CA ARG A 108 -1.36 14.62 6.08
C ARG A 108 -0.49 13.48 5.57
N GLU A 109 0.80 13.73 5.40
CA GLU A 109 1.79 12.72 5.01
C GLU A 109 2.56 12.19 6.23
N ILE A 110 2.61 10.87 6.35
CA ILE A 110 3.36 10.11 7.34
C ILE A 110 4.81 9.87 6.89
N VAL A 111 5.02 9.59 5.60
CA VAL A 111 6.33 9.29 4.99
C VAL A 111 6.51 10.09 3.70
N PRO A 112 6.64 11.43 3.81
CA PRO A 112 6.58 12.31 2.65
C PRO A 112 7.66 12.00 1.62
N GLY A 113 7.22 11.77 0.39
CA GLY A 113 8.07 11.41 -0.74
C GLY A 113 8.64 9.99 -0.75
N ALA A 114 8.28 9.13 0.21
CA ALA A 114 8.68 7.72 0.17
C ALA A 114 7.99 7.01 -1.01
N SER A 115 8.78 6.32 -1.84
CA SER A 115 8.30 5.53 -2.97
C SER A 115 8.42 4.02 -2.74
N HIS A 116 9.17 3.62 -1.72
CA HIS A 116 9.48 2.23 -1.40
C HIS A 116 9.54 2.03 0.11
N PHE A 117 9.35 0.79 0.57
CA PHE A 117 9.60 0.38 1.94
C PHE A 117 10.12 -1.06 1.96
N ALA A 118 10.86 -1.42 3.00
CA ALA A 118 11.30 -2.79 3.23
C ALA A 118 11.41 -3.10 4.71
N ALA A 119 11.03 -4.33 5.09
CA ALA A 119 11.41 -4.95 6.35
C ALA A 119 12.83 -5.53 6.20
N LEU A 120 13.85 -4.77 6.58
CA LEU A 120 15.26 -5.14 6.36
C LEU A 120 15.69 -6.41 7.10
N ALA A 121 14.94 -6.83 8.12
CA ALA A 121 15.17 -8.09 8.82
C ALA A 121 14.94 -9.32 7.92
N ILE A 122 14.13 -9.19 6.87
CA ILE A 122 13.72 -10.30 5.99
C ILE A 122 13.97 -10.03 4.50
N ALA A 123 14.34 -8.80 4.13
CA ALA A 123 14.56 -8.40 2.74
C ALA A 123 15.83 -7.54 2.58
N SER A 124 16.51 -7.71 1.44
CA SER A 124 17.72 -6.96 1.10
C SER A 124 17.65 -6.42 -0.34
N PRO A 125 16.81 -5.41 -0.61
CA PRO A 125 16.72 -4.82 -1.94
C PRO A 125 17.99 -4.05 -2.31
N ASN A 126 18.31 -3.97 -3.60
CA ASN A 126 19.47 -3.23 -4.11
C ASN A 126 19.41 -1.72 -3.81
N TRP A 127 18.21 -1.16 -3.67
CA TRP A 127 17.96 0.24 -3.32
C TRP A 127 17.93 0.51 -1.81
N ARG A 128 18.27 -0.46 -0.94
CA ARG A 128 18.26 -0.30 0.53
C ARG A 128 19.14 0.84 1.07
N ASN A 129 20.07 1.35 0.25
CA ASN A 129 20.95 2.48 0.57
C ASN A 129 20.43 3.83 0.01
N ALA A 130 19.23 3.87 -0.55
CA ALA A 130 18.59 5.11 -0.98
C ALA A 130 18.31 6.03 0.23
N TYR A 131 17.90 7.28 -0.05
CA TYR A 131 17.55 8.22 1.00
C TYR A 131 16.43 7.67 1.90
N GLN A 132 16.74 7.47 3.18
CA GLN A 132 15.81 6.99 4.18
C GLN A 132 14.91 8.14 4.64
N VAL A 133 13.60 7.97 4.47
CA VAL A 133 12.58 8.94 4.89
C VAL A 133 12.25 8.75 6.36
N ALA A 134 12.00 7.50 6.77
CA ALA A 134 11.68 7.15 8.15
C ALA A 134 11.85 5.63 8.38
N THR A 135 11.94 5.24 9.64
CA THR A 135 11.70 3.86 10.08
C THR A 135 10.50 3.87 11.03
N ILE A 136 9.52 3.02 10.76
CA ILE A 136 8.27 2.92 11.54
C ILE A 136 7.98 1.43 11.72
N GLY A 137 8.00 0.96 12.97
CA GLY A 137 7.94 -0.48 13.24
C GLY A 137 9.17 -1.19 12.65
N ASP A 138 8.96 -2.27 11.93
CA ASP A 138 10.03 -3.01 11.23
C ASP A 138 10.32 -2.50 9.81
N HIS A 139 9.51 -1.58 9.29
CA HIS A 139 9.65 -1.01 7.96
C HIS A 139 10.58 0.20 7.95
N THR A 140 11.51 0.19 7.00
CA THR A 140 12.24 1.40 6.59
C THR A 140 11.70 1.89 5.26
N PHE A 141 11.32 3.17 5.22
CA PHE A 141 10.72 3.85 4.07
C PHE A 141 11.78 4.69 3.36
N TYR A 142 11.78 4.63 2.02
CA TYR A 142 12.83 5.20 1.19
C TYR A 142 12.29 6.06 0.06
N LYS A 143 13.02 7.13 -0.24
CA LYS A 143 12.87 7.92 -1.46
C LYS A 143 13.89 7.42 -2.50
N VAL A 144 13.55 6.33 -3.17
CA VAL A 144 14.40 5.73 -4.23
C VAL A 144 14.28 6.51 -5.54
N GLN A 145 13.06 6.93 -5.87
CA GLN A 145 12.76 7.77 -7.01
C GLN A 145 11.75 8.85 -6.64
N ASN A 146 11.79 9.97 -7.37
CA ASN A 146 10.80 11.04 -7.23
C ASN A 146 9.55 10.69 -8.05
N LEU A 147 8.43 10.45 -7.38
CA LEU A 147 7.15 10.16 -8.03
C LEU A 147 6.37 11.47 -8.23
N LYS A 148 6.31 11.95 -9.48
CA LYS A 148 5.49 13.11 -9.84
C LYS A 148 4.03 12.67 -10.07
N PRO A 149 3.03 13.37 -9.53
CA PRO A 149 1.63 13.10 -9.85
C PRO A 149 1.34 13.28 -11.34
N ARG A 150 0.44 12.49 -11.93
CA ARG A 150 0.07 12.60 -13.37
C ARG A 150 -0.45 13.98 -13.79
N GLN A 151 -1.02 14.75 -12.87
CA GLN A 151 -1.62 16.06 -13.14
C GLN A 151 -0.75 17.25 -12.69
N SER A 152 0.55 17.03 -12.40
CA SER A 152 1.49 18.10 -12.02
C SER A 152 2.11 18.81 -13.21
#